data_AF-I4DJZ0-F1
#
_entry.id   AF-I4DJZ0-F1
#
_cell.length_a   1.000
_cell.length_b   1.000
_cell.length_c   1.000
_cell.angle_alpha   90.00
_cell.angle_beta   90.00
_cell.angle_gamma   90.00
#
_symmetry.space_group_name_H-M   'P 1'
#
loop_
_entity.id
_entity.type
_entity.pdbx_description
1 polymer ?
#
loop_
_entity_poly.entity_id
_entity_poly.type
_entity_poly.pdbx_seq_one_letter_code
_entity_poly.pdbx_strand_id
1 'polypeptide(L)' 'MWYQILPGYCLIAVCLGLPGWGLYHLHNVVLGNHYRRSMLDRWDRMLYQRDTRLTGDGYKILGLENIPDK' A
#
# COMPACT_ATOMS: atom_id res chain seq x y z
N MET A 1 -13.22 39.92 8.02
CA MET A 1 -12.74 39.79 6.62
C MET A 1 -12.90 38.33 6.21
N TRP A 2 -13.30 38.04 4.97
CA TRP A 2 -13.64 36.66 4.54
C TRP A 2 -12.48 35.66 4.69
N TYR A 3 -11.23 36.11 4.62
CA TYR A 3 -10.04 35.25 4.71
C TYR A 3 -9.78 34.67 6.12
N GLN A 4 -10.46 35.15 7.16
CA GLN A 4 -10.27 34.65 8.53
C GLN A 4 -10.69 33.18 8.70
N ILE A 5 -11.46 32.63 7.75
CA ILE A 5 -11.83 31.20 7.71
C ILE A 5 -10.68 30.31 7.21
N LEU A 6 -9.73 30.86 6.43
CA LEU A 6 -8.69 30.08 5.76
C LEU A 6 -7.80 29.29 6.74
N PRO A 7 -7.37 29.83 7.90
CA PRO A 7 -6.59 29.05 8.85
C PRO A 7 -7.33 27.81 9.38
N GLY A 8 -8.63 27.94 9.68
CA GLY A 8 -9.46 26.82 10.14
C GLY A 8 -9.66 25.78 9.04
N TYR A 9 -9.93 26.23 7.82
CA TYR A 9 -10.02 25.35 6.65
C TYR A 9 -8.71 24.59 6.40
N CYS A 10 -7.56 25.27 6.44
CA CYS A 10 -6.25 24.64 6.26
C CYS A 10 -5.98 23.58 7.32
N LEU A 11 -6.31 23.86 8.58
CA LEU A 11 -6.13 22.89 9.66
C LEU A 11 -6.96 21.62 9.42
N ILE A 12 -8.23 21.77 9.03
CA ILE A 12 -9.09 20.64 8.69
C ILE A 12 -8.53 19.86 7.50
N ALA A 13 -8.11 20.54 6.44
CA ALA A 13 -7.55 19.91 5.24
C ALA A 13 -6.28 19.11 5.56
N VAL A 14 -5.39 19.67 6.40
CA VAL A 14 -4.17 18.98 6.85
C VAL A 14 -4.53 17.77 7.71
N CYS A 15 -5.42 17.91 8.68
CA CYS A 15 -5.84 16.81 9.55
C CYS A 15 -6.51 15.66 8.78
N LEU A 16 -7.25 15.95 7.70
CA LEU A 16 -7.87 14.92 6.85
C LEU A 16 -6.91 14.34 5.81
N GLY A 17 -5.97 15.14 5.29
CA GLY A 17 -5.01 14.70 4.28
C GLY A 17 -3.85 13.88 4.85
N LEU A 18 -3.36 14.24 6.04
CA LEU A 18 -2.21 13.60 6.68
C LEU A 18 -2.38 12.09 6.90
N PRO A 19 -3.54 11.56 7.36
CA PRO A 19 -3.71 10.12 7.51
C PRO A 19 -3.56 9.33 6.21
N GLY A 20 -4.13 9.83 5.11
CA GLY A 20 -4.02 9.16 3.79
C GLY A 20 -2.60 9.17 3.25
N TRP A 21 -1.94 10.34 3.30
CA TRP A 21 -0.55 10.48 2.89
C TRP A 21 0.41 9.68 3.79
N GLY A 22 0.16 9.68 5.10
CA GLY A 22 0.93 8.91 6.08
C GLY A 22 0.82 7.40 5.85
N LEU A 23 -0.40 6.89 5.61
CA LEU A 23 -0.62 5.47 5.31
C LEU A 23 0.09 5.02 4.04
N TYR A 24 0.11 5.85 3.00
CA TYR A 24 0.82 5.56 1.75
C TYR A 24 2.32 5.27 1.99
N HIS A 25 2.98 6.10 2.79
CA HIS A 25 4.39 5.91 3.15
C HIS A 25 4.59 4.78 4.16
N LEU A 26 3.69 4.66 5.14
CA LEU A 26 3.73 3.59 6.13
C LEU A 26 3.65 2.21 5.45
N HIS A 27 2.77 2.04 4.46
CA HIS A 27 2.69 0.80 3.69
C HIS A 27 4.01 0.48 3.00
N ASN A 28 4.68 1.47 2.40
CA ASN A 28 5.97 1.24 1.76
C ASN A 28 7.04 0.77 2.75
N VAL A 29 7.06 1.33 3.96
CA VAL A 29 8.02 0.94 5.00
C VAL A 29 7.73 -0.48 5.54
N VAL A 30 6.46 -0.81 5.77
CA VAL A 30 6.07 -2.09 6.40
C VAL A 30 6.00 -3.24 5.40
N LEU A 31 5.56 -2.98 4.18
CA LEU A 31 5.24 -3.99 3.15
C LEU A 31 6.21 -3.98 1.97
N GLY A 32 7.12 -3.00 1.89
CA GLY A 32 7.98 -2.80 0.72
C GLY A 32 7.22 -2.32 -0.53
N ASN A 33 5.95 -1.95 -0.38
CA ASN A 33 5.10 -1.44 -1.44
C ASN A 33 4.11 -0.42 -0.88
N HIS A 34 3.91 0.69 -1.59
CA HIS A 34 3.00 1.76 -1.21
C HIS A 34 1.52 1.33 -1.17
N TYR A 35 1.16 0.31 -1.96
CA TYR A 35 -0.21 -0.16 -2.09
C TYR A 35 -0.38 -1.55 -1.51
N ARG A 36 -1.46 -1.72 -0.74
CA ARG A 36 -1.88 -3.04 -0.24
C ARG A 36 -2.49 -3.84 -1.38
N ARG A 37 -2.15 -5.13 -1.50
CA ARG A 37 -2.77 -6.02 -2.50
C ARG A 37 -4.24 -6.28 -2.15
N SER A 38 -5.07 -6.41 -3.18
CA SER A 38 -6.46 -6.84 -3.02
C SER A 38 -6.51 -8.25 -2.41
N MET A 39 -7.46 -8.44 -1.50
CA MET A 39 -7.79 -9.73 -0.90
C MET A 39 -9.32 -9.90 -0.78
N LEU A 40 -10.09 -9.12 -1.57
CA LEU A 40 -11.54 -9.11 -1.51
C LEU A 40 -12.11 -10.41 -2.09
N ASP A 41 -11.56 -10.85 -3.22
CA ASP A 41 -11.97 -12.09 -3.87
C ASP A 41 -11.21 -13.30 -3.34
N ARG A 42 -11.85 -14.47 -3.44
CA ARG A 42 -11.23 -15.74 -3.03
C ARG A 42 -9.97 -16.03 -3.84
N TRP A 43 -10.01 -15.73 -5.14
CA TRP A 43 -8.88 -15.92 -6.04
C TRP A 43 -7.67 -15.08 -5.62
N ASP A 44 -7.87 -13.80 -5.35
CA ASP A 44 -6.82 -12.88 -4.87
C ASP A 44 -6.17 -13.39 -3.58
N ARG A 45 -6.97 -13.89 -2.62
CA ARG A 45 -6.44 -14.48 -1.38
C ARG A 45 -5.60 -15.72 -1.64
N MET A 46 -6.03 -16.59 -2.55
CA MET A 46 -5.27 -17.78 -2.93
C MET A 46 -3.94 -17.41 -3.59
N LEU A 47 -3.93 -16.41 -4.49
CA LEU A 47 -2.71 -15.91 -5.13
C LEU A 47 -1.78 -15.24 -4.12
N TYR A 48 -2.30 -14.45 -3.18
CA TYR A 48 -1.49 -13.86 -2.11
C TYR A 48 -0.82 -14.95 -1.26
N GLN A 49 -1.56 -15.99 -0.87
CA GLN A 49 -0.99 -17.13 -0.14
C GLN A 49 0.03 -17.91 -0.96
N ARG A 50 -0.20 -18.09 -2.26
CA ARG A 50 0.78 -18.72 -3.17
C ARG A 50 2.08 -17.94 -3.16
N ASP A 51 2.02 -16.63 -3.37
CA ASP A 51 3.21 -15.78 -3.44
C ASP A 51 3.95 -15.82 -2.10
N THR A 52 3.25 -15.69 -0.96
CA THR A 52 3.85 -15.82 0.38
C THR A 52 4.51 -17.18 0.61
N ARG A 53 3.98 -18.29 0.07
CA ARG A 53 4.61 -19.62 0.18
C ARG A 53 5.88 -19.74 -0.65
N LEU A 54 5.96 -19.06 -1.79
CA LEU A 54 7.12 -19.10 -2.69
C LEU A 54 8.27 -18.21 -2.21
N THR A 55 7.96 -17.04 -1.65
CA THR A 55 8.96 -16.01 -1.29
C THR A 55 9.13 -15.77 0.20
N GLY A 56 8.19 -16.24 1.02
CA GLY A 56 8.05 -15.84 2.42
C GLY A 56 7.33 -14.49 2.62
N ASP A 57 7.13 -13.71 1.55
CA ASP A 57 6.54 -12.37 1.58
C ASP A 57 5.66 -12.13 0.33
N GLY A 58 4.35 -11.98 0.52
CA GLY A 58 3.39 -11.75 -0.55
C GLY A 58 3.54 -10.41 -1.30
N TYR A 59 4.46 -9.53 -0.91
CA TYR A 59 4.82 -8.31 -1.64
C TYR A 59 6.11 -8.44 -2.46
N LYS A 60 6.90 -9.50 -2.24
CA LYS A 60 8.09 -9.79 -3.03
C LYS A 60 7.69 -10.53 -4.31
N ILE A 61 7.98 -9.93 -5.46
CA ILE A 61 7.69 -10.49 -6.78
C ILE A 61 8.86 -11.39 -7.22
N LEU A 62 8.54 -12.59 -7.72
CA LEU A 62 9.51 -13.44 -8.41
C LEU A 62 9.34 -13.23 -9.91
N GLY A 63 10.40 -12.78 -10.58
CA GLY A 63 10.44 -12.72 -12.04
C GLY A 63 10.95 -14.02 -12.66
N LEU A 64 11.16 -13.96 -13.98
CA LEU A 64 11.61 -15.09 -14.80
C LEU A 64 13.01 -15.58 -14.42
N GLU A 65 13.81 -14.74 -13.75
CA GLU A 65 15.14 -15.10 -13.24
C GLU A 65 15.13 -16.25 -12.21
N ASN A 66 13.97 -16.60 -11.65
CA ASN A 66 13.82 -17.71 -10.71
C ASN A 66 13.45 -19.03 -11.37
N ILE A 67 13.28 -19.05 -12.69
CA ILE A 67 12.95 -20.24 -13.47
C ILE A 67 14.24 -20.81 -14.06
N PRO A 68 14.50 -22.13 -13.96
CA PRO A 68 15.65 -22.72 -14.62
C PRO A 68 15.53 -22.60 -16.15
N ASP A 69 16.64 -22.35 -16.84
CA ASP A 69 16.70 -22.24 -18.31
C ASP A 69 16.44 -23.56 -19.06
N LYS A 70 16.10 -24.65 -18.35
CA LYS A 70 15.91 -26.00 -18.90
C LYS A 70 14.54 -26.55 -18.56
#